data_AF-A0A2N2YK58-F1
#
_entry.id   AF-A0A2N2YK58-F1
#
_cell.length_a   1.000
_cell.length_b   1.000
_cell.length_c   1.000
_cell.angle_alpha   90.00
_cell.angle_beta   90.00
_cell.angle_gamma   90.00
#
_symmetry.space_group_name_H-M   'P 1'
#
loop_
_entity.id
_entity.type
_entity.pdbx_description
1 polymer ?
#
loop_
_entity_poly.entity_id
_entity_poly.type
_entity_poly.pdbx_seq_one_letter_code
_entity_poly.pdbx_strand_id
1 'polypeptide(L)'
;MWKIEKYIEENKAHFENQEPLEGHEQRFSMRLRKINGHKKDTRRYNLWLKAAASLLLVASIVWLTIEPFKEGKASSVEVTTIEIPDDLQQVISYYDGQCRIDEDEIKEVRKENSSTTTINQVAAKQIEKLDARLLSIEKAYMKNPGSEAVKAAMVNTQIKKAEILNTLNNEARTASQGYRVGEPYTQF
;
A
#
# COMPACT_ATOMS: atom_id res chain seq x y z
N MET A 1 -18.10 -59.25 -12.23
CA MET A 1 -18.32 -59.13 -10.77
C MET A 1 -16.96 -59.02 -10.10
N TRP A 2 -16.73 -58.02 -9.25
CA TRP A 2 -15.41 -57.78 -8.64
C TRP A 2 -15.13 -58.87 -7.59
N LYS A 3 -13.88 -59.31 -7.46
CA LYS A 3 -13.49 -60.38 -6.51
C LYS A 3 -13.89 -60.06 -5.07
N ILE A 4 -13.95 -58.78 -4.73
CA ILE A 4 -14.34 -58.27 -3.41
C ILE A 4 -15.84 -58.48 -3.16
N GLU A 5 -16.69 -58.22 -4.16
CA GLU A 5 -18.15 -58.43 -4.07
C GLU A 5 -18.46 -59.90 -3.73
N LYS A 6 -17.82 -60.82 -4.45
CA LYS A 6 -17.99 -62.25 -4.25
C LYS A 6 -17.49 -62.70 -2.88
N TYR A 7 -16.37 -62.13 -2.41
CA TYR A 7 -15.84 -62.42 -1.09
C TYR A 7 -16.77 -61.94 0.04
N ILE A 8 -17.40 -60.78 -0.13
CA ILE A 8 -18.35 -60.23 0.85
C ILE A 8 -19.64 -61.07 0.87
N GLU A 9 -20.15 -61.50 -0.28
CA GLU A 9 -21.30 -62.40 -0.36
C GLU A 9 -21.00 -63.77 0.27
N GLU A 10 -19.85 -64.36 -0.02
CA GLU A 10 -19.44 -65.66 0.52
C GLU A 10 -19.20 -65.63 2.05
N ASN A 11 -18.79 -64.47 2.59
CA ASN A 11 -18.50 -64.28 4.01
C ASN A 11 -19.55 -63.43 4.74
N LYS A 12 -20.74 -63.26 4.15
CA LYS A 12 -21.80 -62.38 4.66
C LYS A 12 -22.18 -62.68 6.11
N ALA A 13 -22.15 -63.96 6.50
CA ALA A 13 -22.38 -64.42 7.88
C ALA A 13 -21.37 -63.89 8.91
N HIS A 14 -20.17 -63.47 8.50
CA HIS A 14 -19.18 -62.84 9.38
C HIS A 14 -19.41 -61.33 9.56
N PHE A 15 -20.20 -60.71 8.68
CA PHE A 15 -20.48 -59.28 8.69
C PHE A 15 -21.86 -58.96 9.28
N GLU A 16 -22.81 -59.89 9.18
CA GLU A 16 -24.15 -59.75 9.73
C GLU A 16 -24.21 -60.39 11.13
N ASN A 17 -24.31 -59.55 12.16
CA ASN A 17 -24.79 -59.89 13.51
C ASN A 17 -23.80 -60.54 14.50
N GLN A 18 -22.64 -59.91 14.72
CA GLN A 18 -22.02 -59.98 16.05
C GLN A 18 -22.04 -58.59 16.66
N GLU A 19 -22.85 -58.41 17.70
CA GLU A 19 -22.70 -57.26 18.59
C GLU A 19 -21.27 -57.30 19.14
N PRO A 20 -20.51 -56.19 19.06
CA PRO A 20 -19.13 -56.19 19.49
C PRO A 20 -19.05 -56.59 20.97
N LEU A 21 -18.07 -57.43 21.32
CA LEU A 21 -17.87 -57.90 22.69
C LEU A 21 -17.89 -56.75 23.70
N GLU A 22 -18.43 -57.02 24.88
CA GLU A 22 -18.55 -56.04 25.96
C GLU A 22 -17.22 -55.30 26.21
N GLY A 23 -17.30 -53.97 26.31
CA GLY A 23 -16.14 -53.09 26.45
C GLY A 23 -15.37 -52.80 25.16
N HIS A 24 -15.86 -53.19 23.98
CA HIS A 24 -15.33 -52.71 22.70
C HIS A 24 -15.49 -51.19 22.54
N GLU A 25 -16.64 -50.63 22.92
CA GLU A 25 -16.90 -49.18 22.90
C GLU A 25 -15.92 -48.41 23.81
N GLN A 26 -15.64 -48.95 24.99
CA GLN A 26 -14.69 -48.37 25.95
C GLN A 26 -13.25 -48.40 25.38
N ARG A 27 -12.85 -49.50 24.73
CA ARG A 27 -11.54 -49.61 24.06
C ARG A 27 -11.44 -48.68 22.85
N PHE A 28 -12.52 -48.55 22.08
CA PHE A 28 -12.60 -47.67 20.93
C PHE A 28 -12.51 -46.20 21.34
N SER A 29 -13.31 -45.78 22.32
CA SER A 29 -13.29 -44.42 22.86
C SER A 29 -11.96 -44.07 23.53
N MET A 30 -11.32 -45.02 24.24
CA MET A 30 -9.98 -44.83 24.80
C MET A 30 -8.93 -44.63 23.70
N ARG A 31 -8.96 -45.41 22.62
CA ARG A 31 -8.07 -45.21 21.46
C ARG A 31 -8.33 -43.87 20.77
N LEU A 32 -9.60 -43.49 20.57
CA LEU A 32 -9.98 -42.22 19.96
C LEU A 32 -9.48 -41.02 20.78
N ARG A 33 -9.59 -41.10 22.12
CA ARG A 33 -9.04 -40.08 23.04
C ARG A 33 -7.52 -40.02 23.01
N LYS A 34 -6.82 -41.15 22.88
CA LYS A 34 -5.35 -41.16 22.75
C LYS A 34 -4.87 -40.52 21.44
N ILE A 35 -5.62 -40.70 20.36
CA ILE A 35 -5.34 -40.07 19.05
C ILE A 35 -5.64 -38.56 19.09
N ASN A 36 -6.76 -38.16 19.68
CA ASN A 36 -7.18 -36.74 19.75
C ASN A 36 -6.54 -35.95 20.90
N GLY A 37 -6.00 -36.62 21.92
CA GLY A 37 -5.36 -36.00 23.09
C GLY A 37 -3.97 -35.42 22.81
N HIS A 38 -3.39 -35.70 21.64
CA HIS A 38 -2.13 -35.12 21.17
C HIS A 38 -2.33 -33.92 20.24
N LYS A 39 -3.40 -33.15 20.40
CA LYS A 39 -3.37 -31.75 19.98
C LYS A 39 -2.40 -31.02 20.91
N LYS A 40 -1.09 -31.14 20.60
CA LYS A 40 -0.03 -30.36 21.25
C LYS A 40 -0.53 -28.92 21.27
N ASP A 41 -0.51 -28.29 22.44
CA ASP A 41 -0.94 -26.92 22.64
C ASP A 41 -0.02 -25.97 21.84
N THR A 42 -0.28 -25.87 20.54
CA THR A 42 0.47 -25.05 19.58
C THR A 42 0.34 -23.57 19.91
N ARG A 43 -0.60 -23.20 20.78
CA ARG A 43 -0.80 -21.84 21.24
C ARG A 43 0.39 -21.32 22.03
N ARG A 44 0.99 -22.14 22.90
CA ARG A 44 2.22 -21.75 23.63
C ARG A 44 3.41 -21.64 22.68
N TYR A 45 3.60 -22.60 21.78
CA TYR A 45 4.67 -22.54 20.79
C TYR A 45 4.59 -21.29 19.90
N ASN A 46 3.39 -20.92 19.46
CA ASN A 46 3.15 -19.71 18.66
C ASN A 46 3.43 -18.40 19.43
N LEU A 47 3.23 -18.36 20.75
CA LEU A 47 3.57 -17.19 21.56
C LEU A 47 5.08 -16.98 21.67
N TRP A 48 5.83 -18.06 21.91
CA TRP A 48 7.29 -18.00 21.94
C TRP A 48 7.89 -17.64 20.57
N LEU A 49 7.30 -18.14 19.48
CA LEU A 49 7.70 -17.78 18.11
C LEU A 49 7.44 -16.30 17.81
N LYS A 50 6.29 -15.77 18.24
CA LYS A 50 5.98 -14.34 18.11
C LYS A 50 6.94 -13.47 18.92
N ALA A 51 7.25 -13.87 20.15
CA ALA A 51 8.20 -13.15 21.00
C ALA A 51 9.62 -13.16 20.39
N ALA A 52 10.07 -14.30 19.87
CA ALA A 52 11.35 -14.41 19.18
C ALA A 52 11.40 -13.55 17.91
N ALA A 53 10.34 -13.54 17.11
CA ALA A 53 10.24 -12.70 15.92
C ALA A 53 10.27 -11.19 16.25
N SER A 54 9.58 -10.76 17.31
CA SER A 54 9.66 -9.37 17.78
C SER A 54 11.05 -9.00 18.27
N LEU A 55 11.73 -9.92 18.97
CA LEU A 55 13.09 -9.68 19.46
C LEU A 55 14.08 -9.56 18.30
N LEU A 56 13.94 -10.39 17.25
CA LEU A 56 14.76 -10.31 16.05
C LEU A 56 14.54 -9.01 15.27
N LEU A 57 13.29 -8.52 15.18
CA LEU A 57 13.00 -7.22 14.57
C LEU A 57 13.66 -6.07 15.33
N VAL A 58 13.52 -6.05 16.65
CA VAL A 58 14.15 -5.02 17.50
C VAL A 58 15.68 -5.12 17.40
N ALA A 59 16.24 -6.33 17.47
CA ALA A 59 17.68 -6.54 17.31
C ALA A 59 18.18 -6.11 15.92
N SER A 60 17.42 -6.35 14.86
CA SER A 60 17.75 -5.90 13.50
C SER A 60 17.77 -4.38 13.38
N ILE A 61 16.78 -3.68 13.97
CA ILE A 61 16.73 -2.21 14.02
C ILE A 61 17.91 -1.65 14.83
N VAL A 62 18.22 -2.25 15.97
CA VAL A 62 19.36 -1.87 16.82
C VAL A 62 20.69 -2.11 16.10
N TRP A 63 20.82 -3.23 15.39
CA TRP A 63 22.02 -3.56 14.61
C TRP A 63 22.21 -2.58 13.45
N LEU A 64 21.16 -2.32 12.67
CA LEU A 64 21.15 -1.34 11.58
C LEU A 64 21.43 0.10 12.04
N THR A 65 21.12 0.46 13.28
CA THR A 65 21.38 1.81 13.81
C THR A 65 22.76 1.97 14.44
N ILE A 66 23.36 0.88 14.94
CA ILE A 66 24.65 0.93 15.64
C ILE A 66 25.84 0.62 14.71
N GLU A 67 25.69 -0.30 13.74
CA GLU A 67 26.75 -0.62 12.78
C GLU A 67 27.25 0.54 11.92
N PRO A 68 26.40 1.42 11.35
CA PRO A 68 26.89 2.52 10.53
C PRO A 68 27.69 3.56 11.33
N PHE A 69 27.68 3.49 12.67
CA PHE A 69 28.45 4.37 13.54
C PHE A 69 29.81 3.80 13.92
N LYS A 70 30.02 2.47 13.83
CA LYS A 70 31.26 1.79 14.26
C LYS A 70 32.21 1.48 13.11
N GLU A 71 31.68 1.20 11.94
CA GLU A 71 32.48 1.08 10.73
C GLU A 71 32.14 2.27 9.85
N GLY A 72 33.10 3.18 9.64
CA GLY A 72 33.01 4.33 8.73
C GLY A 72 32.91 3.93 7.25
N LYS A 73 32.18 2.86 6.97
CA LYS A 73 31.72 2.41 5.67
C LYS A 73 30.20 2.39 5.76
N ALA A 74 29.64 3.59 5.83
CA ALA A 74 28.29 3.80 5.35
C ALA A 74 28.22 3.10 3.99
N SER A 75 27.42 2.04 3.89
CA SER A 75 26.87 1.65 2.60
C SER A 75 26.10 2.89 2.16
N SER A 76 26.78 3.74 1.40
CA SER A 76 26.19 4.85 0.72
C SER A 76 25.19 4.20 -0.22
N VAL A 77 23.93 4.13 0.22
CA VAL A 77 22.91 4.73 -0.62
C VAL A 77 23.48 6.10 -0.90
N GLU A 78 24.21 6.20 -2.01
CA GLU A 78 24.66 7.45 -2.57
C GLU A 78 23.35 8.14 -2.88
N VAL A 79 22.81 8.83 -1.87
CA VAL A 79 21.90 9.94 -2.09
C VAL A 79 22.82 10.91 -2.82
N THR A 80 22.90 10.71 -4.13
CA THR A 80 23.59 11.60 -5.03
C THR A 80 22.80 12.88 -4.87
N THR A 81 23.22 13.73 -3.94
CA THR A 81 22.67 15.06 -3.73
C THR A 81 22.84 15.73 -5.07
N ILE A 82 21.73 15.87 -5.78
CA ILE A 82 21.70 16.45 -7.11
C ILE A 82 22.14 17.90 -6.91
N GLU A 83 23.36 18.23 -7.33
CA GLU A 83 23.83 19.62 -7.35
C GLU A 83 23.11 20.34 -8.50
N ILE A 84 21.90 20.80 -8.20
CA ILE A 84 21.13 21.69 -9.04
C ILE A 84 21.62 23.10 -8.74
N PRO A 85 21.95 23.92 -9.76
CA PRO A 85 22.31 25.32 -9.57
C PRO A 85 21.27 26.07 -8.74
N ASP A 86 21.72 26.91 -7.80
CA ASP A 86 20.87 27.64 -6.86
C ASP A 86 19.72 28.39 -7.53
N ASP A 87 19.97 29.03 -8.67
CA ASP A 87 18.94 29.77 -9.42
C ASP A 87 17.83 28.84 -9.94
N LEU A 88 18.21 27.65 -10.41
CA LEU A 88 17.26 26.66 -10.90
C LEU A 88 16.48 26.03 -9.74
N GLN A 89 17.14 25.79 -8.61
CA GLN A 89 16.51 25.27 -7.40
C GLN A 89 15.49 26.25 -6.82
N GLN A 90 15.78 27.56 -6.83
CA GLN A 90 14.85 28.60 -6.39
C GLN A 90 13.56 28.60 -7.23
N VAL A 91 13.69 28.54 -8.55
CA VAL A 91 12.52 28.51 -9.46
C VAL A 91 11.68 27.26 -9.22
N ILE A 92 12.32 26.08 -9.13
CA ILE A 92 11.61 24.82 -8.86
C ILE A 92 10.90 24.89 -7.51
N SER A 93 11.58 25.35 -6.47
CA SER A 93 11.01 25.46 -5.11
C SER A 93 9.83 26.44 -5.04
N TYR A 94 9.89 27.54 -5.80
CA TYR A 94 8.79 28.49 -5.89
C TYR A 94 7.52 27.84 -6.45
N TYR A 95 7.63 27.15 -7.60
CA TYR A 95 6.48 26.50 -8.22
C TYR A 95 5.98 25.30 -7.42
N ASP A 96 6.87 24.56 -6.75
CA ASP A 96 6.48 23.46 -5.86
C ASP A 96 5.67 23.98 -4.66
N GLY A 97 6.08 25.11 -4.08
CA GLY A 97 5.32 25.80 -3.04
C GLY A 97 3.93 26.22 -3.49
N GLN A 98 3.81 26.79 -4.70
CA GLN A 98 2.52 27.17 -5.29
C GLN A 98 1.61 25.96 -5.52
N CYS A 99 2.17 24.87 -6.07
CA CYS A 99 1.43 23.62 -6.27
C CYS A 99 0.86 23.08 -4.96
N ARG A 100 1.65 23.13 -3.87
CA ARG A 100 1.20 22.65 -2.56
C ARG A 100 0.02 23.48 -2.01
N ILE A 101 0.05 24.80 -2.20
CA ILE A 101 -1.05 25.69 -1.79
C ILE A 101 -2.32 25.33 -2.55
N ASP A 102 -2.25 25.18 -3.88
CA ASP A 102 -3.40 24.83 -4.70
C ASP A 102 -3.95 23.44 -4.36
N GLU A 103 -3.08 22.45 -4.15
CA GLU A 103 -3.50 21.10 -3.74
C GLU A 103 -4.25 21.10 -2.41
N ASP A 104 -3.77 21.86 -1.43
CA ASP A 104 -4.41 21.96 -0.12
C ASP A 104 -5.75 22.69 -0.21
N GLU A 105 -5.85 23.73 -1.03
CA GLU A 105 -7.12 24.40 -1.27
C GLU A 105 -8.15 23.49 -1.96
N ILE A 106 -7.73 22.73 -2.98
CA ILE A 106 -8.60 21.75 -3.65
C ILE A 106 -9.08 20.68 -2.66
N LYS A 107 -8.24 20.25 -1.70
CA LYS A 107 -8.64 19.31 -0.64
C LYS A 107 -9.71 19.92 0.27
N GLU A 108 -9.57 21.18 0.65
CA GLU A 108 -10.57 21.88 1.48
C GLU A 108 -11.92 22.01 0.75
N VAL A 109 -11.91 22.48 -0.50
CA VAL A 109 -13.14 22.60 -1.31
C VAL A 109 -13.83 21.24 -1.51
N ARG A 110 -13.07 20.15 -1.64
CA ARG A 110 -13.59 18.79 -1.75
C ARG A 110 -14.28 18.29 -0.48
N LYS A 111 -13.81 18.67 0.71
CA LYS A 111 -14.48 18.31 1.98
C LYS A 111 -15.87 18.94 2.05
N GLU A 112 -16.04 20.11 1.45
CA GLU A 112 -17.30 20.87 1.46
C GLU A 112 -18.28 20.40 0.37
N ASN A 113 -17.81 19.82 -0.76
CA ASN A 113 -18.65 19.47 -1.91
C ASN A 113 -18.30 18.09 -2.53
N SER A 114 -19.20 17.10 -2.41
CA SER A 114 -19.01 15.72 -2.89
C SER A 114 -19.19 15.53 -4.41
N SER A 115 -19.78 16.50 -5.12
CA SER A 115 -20.17 16.37 -6.54
C SER A 115 -19.06 16.65 -7.57
N THR A 116 -17.85 17.03 -7.14
CA THR A 116 -16.72 17.42 -8.03
C THR A 116 -15.87 16.23 -8.52
N THR A 117 -16.37 14.99 -8.39
CA THR A 117 -15.52 13.78 -8.46
C THR A 117 -14.88 13.51 -9.83
N THR A 118 -15.53 13.86 -10.94
CA THR A 118 -15.11 13.45 -12.29
C THR A 118 -13.98 14.30 -12.87
N ILE A 119 -14.07 15.64 -12.74
CA ILE A 119 -13.04 16.58 -13.22
C ILE A 119 -11.73 16.37 -12.44
N ASN A 120 -11.84 16.19 -11.13
CA ASN A 120 -10.72 15.91 -10.25
C ASN A 120 -9.93 14.65 -10.64
N GLN A 121 -10.58 13.60 -11.15
CA GLN A 121 -9.90 12.36 -11.55
C GLN A 121 -9.08 12.54 -12.83
N VAL A 122 -9.55 13.32 -13.79
CA VAL A 122 -8.82 13.59 -15.04
C VAL A 122 -7.60 14.46 -14.75
N ALA A 123 -7.78 15.51 -13.93
CA ALA A 123 -6.69 16.40 -13.53
C ALA A 123 -5.64 15.69 -12.67
N ALA A 124 -6.06 14.85 -11.70
CA ALA A 124 -5.13 14.03 -10.90
C ALA A 124 -4.24 13.14 -11.77
N LYS A 125 -4.80 12.51 -12.81
CA LYS A 125 -4.03 11.70 -13.77
C LYS A 125 -3.07 12.54 -14.61
N GLN A 126 -3.40 13.81 -14.89
CA GLN A 126 -2.49 14.71 -15.62
C GLN A 126 -1.32 15.15 -14.74
N ILE A 127 -1.57 15.44 -13.47
CA ILE A 127 -0.52 15.78 -12.49
C ILE A 127 0.43 14.59 -12.30
N GLU A 128 -0.11 13.37 -12.11
CA GLU A 128 0.70 12.15 -11.98
C GLU A 128 1.62 11.92 -13.19
N LYS A 129 1.11 12.17 -14.40
CA LYS A 129 1.92 12.11 -15.63
C LYS A 129 3.03 13.17 -15.67
N LEU A 130 2.76 14.37 -15.15
CA LEU A 130 3.78 15.42 -15.06
C LEU A 130 4.86 15.08 -14.04
N ASP A 131 4.50 14.52 -12.88
CA ASP A 131 5.46 14.06 -11.88
C ASP A 131 6.35 12.94 -12.42
N ALA A 132 5.76 11.95 -13.11
CA ALA A 132 6.52 10.90 -13.78
C ALA A 132 7.47 11.45 -14.86
N ARG A 133 7.02 12.47 -15.60
CA ARG A 133 7.85 13.17 -16.58
C ARG A 133 8.99 13.95 -15.91
N LEU A 134 8.74 14.62 -14.79
CA LEU A 134 9.75 15.36 -14.04
C LEU A 134 10.87 14.42 -13.58
N LEU A 135 10.52 13.27 -12.99
CA LEU A 135 11.50 12.23 -12.60
C LEU A 135 12.36 11.77 -13.79
N SER A 136 11.76 11.63 -14.98
CA SER A 136 12.50 11.27 -16.19
C SER A 136 13.47 12.36 -16.65
N ILE A 137 13.08 13.63 -16.48
CA ILE A 137 13.91 14.80 -16.83
C ILE A 137 15.03 14.96 -15.80
N GLU A 138 14.78 14.77 -14.51
CA GLU A 138 15.80 14.73 -13.45
C GLU A 138 16.85 13.65 -13.75
N LYS A 139 16.40 12.45 -14.14
CA LYS A 139 17.31 11.37 -14.55
C LYS A 139 18.12 11.73 -15.81
N ALA A 140 17.55 12.49 -16.74
CA ALA A 140 18.28 13.00 -17.91
C ALA A 140 19.26 14.12 -17.52
N TYR A 141 18.92 14.95 -16.53
CA TYR A 141 19.79 15.97 -15.96
C TYR A 141 21.01 15.33 -15.30
N MET A 142 20.84 14.23 -14.57
CA MET A 142 21.96 13.47 -14.00
C MET A 142 22.96 12.99 -15.06
N LYS A 143 22.48 12.65 -16.27
CA LYS A 143 23.35 12.23 -17.37
C LYS A 143 24.00 13.40 -18.11
N ASN A 144 23.40 14.59 -18.05
CA ASN A 144 23.88 15.78 -18.74
C ASN A 144 23.45 17.08 -18.01
N PRO A 145 24.13 17.44 -16.90
CA PRO A 145 23.76 18.60 -16.08
C PRO A 145 24.04 19.94 -16.76
N GLY A 146 24.86 19.96 -17.81
CA GLY A 146 25.15 21.15 -18.61
C GLY A 146 24.08 21.50 -19.65
N SER A 147 23.11 20.61 -19.91
CA SER A 147 22.12 20.83 -20.96
C SER A 147 21.05 21.86 -20.57
N GLU A 148 21.09 23.03 -21.20
CA GLU A 148 20.05 24.07 -21.05
C GLU A 148 18.66 23.55 -21.42
N ALA A 149 18.56 22.66 -22.41
CA ALA A 149 17.30 22.06 -22.83
C ALA A 149 16.67 21.21 -21.71
N VAL A 150 17.49 20.50 -20.93
CA VAL A 150 17.01 19.70 -19.80
C VAL A 150 16.58 20.60 -18.65
N LYS A 151 17.35 21.65 -18.33
CA LYS A 151 16.99 22.65 -17.31
C LYS A 151 15.66 23.35 -17.66
N ALA A 152 15.51 23.79 -18.91
CA ALA A 152 14.28 24.40 -19.41
C ALA A 152 13.10 23.42 -19.34
N ALA A 153 13.32 22.13 -19.63
CA ALA A 153 12.28 21.12 -19.50
C ALA A 153 11.83 20.90 -18.05
N MET A 154 12.74 20.95 -17.07
CA MET A 154 12.39 20.87 -15.64
C MET A 154 11.50 22.04 -15.22
N VAL A 155 11.94 23.27 -15.49
CA VAL A 155 11.18 24.49 -15.16
C VAL A 155 9.82 24.50 -15.83
N ASN A 156 9.75 24.22 -17.14
CA ASN A 156 8.49 24.19 -17.87
C ASN A 156 7.53 23.11 -17.37
N THR A 157 8.05 21.98 -16.88
CA THR A 157 7.20 20.94 -16.29
C THR A 157 6.59 21.42 -14.98
N GLN A 158 7.35 22.11 -14.13
CA GLN A 158 6.85 22.68 -12.89
C GLN A 158 5.84 23.81 -13.10
N ILE A 159 6.11 24.71 -14.06
CA ILE A 159 5.16 25.78 -14.44
C ILE A 159 3.82 25.17 -14.88
N LYS A 160 3.87 24.14 -15.73
CA LYS A 160 2.66 23.47 -16.22
C LYS A 160 1.88 22.75 -15.12
N LYS A 161 2.58 22.16 -14.14
CA LYS A 161 1.91 21.55 -12.98
C LYS A 161 1.13 22.60 -12.19
N ALA A 162 1.74 23.74 -11.91
CA ALA A 162 1.09 24.86 -11.23
C ALA A 162 -0.10 25.42 -12.02
N GLU A 163 0.02 25.56 -13.34
CA GLU A 163 -1.06 26.03 -14.20
C GLU A 163 -2.30 25.12 -14.16
N ILE A 164 -2.08 23.80 -14.22
CA ILE A 164 -3.17 22.81 -14.13
C ILE A 164 -3.84 22.85 -12.76
N LEU A 165 -3.04 22.96 -11.68
CA LEU A 165 -3.55 23.04 -10.32
C LEU A 165 -4.37 24.31 -10.08
N ASN A 166 -3.89 25.46 -10.55
CA ASN A 166 -4.64 26.72 -10.48
C ASN A 166 -5.95 26.64 -11.27
N THR A 167 -5.93 26.06 -12.48
CA THR A 167 -7.14 25.83 -13.28
C THR A 167 -8.15 24.96 -12.51
N LEU A 168 -7.68 23.87 -11.91
CA LEU A 168 -8.50 22.97 -11.11
C LEU A 168 -9.08 23.67 -9.87
N ASN A 169 -8.28 24.51 -9.21
CA ASN A 169 -8.69 25.28 -8.05
C ASN A 169 -9.80 26.29 -8.41
N ASN A 170 -9.66 27.01 -9.53
CA ASN A 170 -10.69 27.91 -10.05
C ASN A 170 -11.99 27.19 -10.43
N GLU A 171 -11.88 26.02 -11.07
CA GLU A 171 -13.05 25.19 -11.38
C GLU A 171 -13.72 24.66 -10.10
N ALA A 172 -12.95 24.21 -9.11
CA ALA A 172 -13.46 23.74 -7.83
C ALA A 172 -14.21 24.85 -7.07
N ARG A 173 -13.64 26.06 -7.03
CA ARG A 173 -14.27 27.26 -6.45
C ARG A 173 -15.55 27.65 -7.19
N THR A 174 -15.55 27.59 -8.52
CA THR A 174 -16.73 27.92 -9.33
C THR A 174 -17.85 26.91 -9.09
N ALA A 175 -17.51 25.61 -9.00
CA ALA A 175 -18.46 24.56 -8.67
C ALA A 175 -19.03 24.69 -7.24
N SER A 176 -18.22 25.09 -6.26
CA SER A 176 -18.69 25.32 -4.89
C SER A 176 -19.55 26.59 -4.77
N GLN A 177 -19.22 27.66 -5.50
CA GLN A 177 -20.02 28.90 -5.52
C GLN A 177 -21.35 28.72 -6.26
N GLY A 178 -21.38 27.95 -7.35
CA GLY A 178 -22.62 27.61 -8.07
C GLY A 178 -23.62 26.83 -7.20
N TYR A 179 -23.14 26.10 -6.18
CA TYR A 179 -23.99 25.40 -5.22
C TYR A 179 -24.65 26.34 -4.18
N ARG A 180 -24.13 27.57 -4.01
CA ARG A 180 -24.69 28.56 -3.06
C ARG A 180 -25.81 29.43 -3.65
N VAL A 181 -26.04 29.40 -4.97
CA VAL A 181 -27.07 30.22 -5.65
C VAL A 181 -28.41 29.47 -5.76
N GLY A 182 -28.78 28.77 -4.70
CA GLY A 182 -30.01 27.98 -4.59
C GLY A 182 -30.95 28.45 -3.48
N GLU A 183 -30.76 29.65 -2.92
CA GLU A 183 -31.80 30.24 -2.08
C GLU A 183 -32.99 30.63 -2.97
N PRO A 184 -34.21 30.13 -2.69
CA PRO A 184 -35.37 30.52 -3.48
C PRO A 184 -35.59 32.02 -3.26
N TYR A 185 -35.61 32.78 -4.35
CA TYR A 185 -36.08 34.14 -4.34
C TYR A 185 -37.50 34.15 -3.77
N THR A 186 -37.63 34.55 -2.50
CA THR A 186 -38.88 35.02 -1.95
C THR A 186 -39.24 36.30 -2.68
N GLN A 187 -40.25 36.26 -3.55
CA GLN A 187 -40.96 37.45 -3.98
C GLN A 187 -42.47 37.15 -4.03
N PHE A 188 -43.15 37.77 -3.04
CA PHE A 188 -44.56 38.16 -2.93
C PHE A 188 -45.67 37.12 -3.21
#